data_AF-A0AA95L9X2-F1
#
_entry.id   AF-A0AA95L9X2-F1
#
_cell.length_a   1.000
_cell.length_b   1.000
_cell.length_c   1.000
_cell.angle_alpha   90.00
_cell.angle_beta   90.00
_cell.angle_gamma   90.00
#
_symmetry.space_group_name_H-M   'P 1'
#
loop_
_entity.id
_entity.type
_entity.pdbx_description
1 polymer ?
#
loop_
_entity_poly.entity_id
_entity_poly.type
_entity_poly.pdbx_seq_one_letter_code
_entity_poly.pdbx_strand_id
1 'polypeptide(L)' 'MKSLISVLFLLSISLFVGAIWNALALKRPGFYPPKQILKKRAAALAGGGIIILLVTIVLSSF' A
#
# COMPACT_ATOMS: atom_id res chain seq x y z
N MET A 1 -11.95 -13.79 15.06
CA MET A 1 -11.64 -12.39 14.67
C MET A 1 -10.14 -12.11 14.59
N LYS A 2 -9.31 -12.59 15.53
CA LYS A 2 -7.85 -12.40 15.53
C LYS A 2 -7.15 -12.79 14.21
N SER A 3 -7.50 -13.94 13.63
CA SER A 3 -6.96 -14.37 12.32
C SER A 3 -7.29 -13.40 11.18
N LEU A 4 -8.50 -12.81 11.17
CA LEU A 4 -8.91 -11.85 10.15
C LEU A 4 -8.12 -10.54 10.30
N ILE A 5 -7.96 -10.05 11.52
CA ILE A 5 -7.16 -8.86 11.83
C ILE A 5 -5.72 -9.05 11.38
N SER A 6 -5.11 -10.21 11.66
CA SER A 6 -3.74 -10.51 11.20
C SER A 6 -3.63 -10.51 9.67
N VAL A 7 -4.60 -11.10 8.96
CA VAL A 7 -4.61 -11.10 7.49
C VAL A 7 -4.76 -9.68 6.93
N LEU A 8 -5.66 -8.87 7.47
CA LEU A 8 -5.85 -7.48 7.05
C LEU A 8 -4.60 -6.62 7.31
N PHE A 9 -3.92 -6.85 8.44
CA PHE A 9 -2.68 -6.18 8.77
C PHE A 9 -1.57 -6.53 7.76
N LEU A 10 -1.39 -7.83 7.46
CA LEU A 10 -0.44 -8.29 6.44
C LEU A 10 -0.77 -7.74 5.06
N LEU A 11 -2.04 -7.68 4.69
CA LEU A 11 -2.49 -7.12 3.42
C LEU A 11 -2.14 -5.62 3.33
N SER A 12 -2.38 -4.86 4.40
CA SER A 12 -2.02 -3.44 4.47
C SER A 12 -0.51 -3.24 4.29
N ILE A 13 0.32 -4.04 4.97
CA ILE A 13 1.79 -4.01 4.80
C ILE A 13 2.16 -4.28 3.34
N SER A 14 1.57 -5.30 2.72
CA SER A 14 1.85 -5.64 1.31
C SER A 14 1.52 -4.49 0.36
N LEU A 15 0.45 -3.74 0.61
CA LEU A 15 0.11 -2.54 -0.18
C LEU A 15 1.14 -1.44 -0.01
N PHE A 16 1.63 -1.19 1.21
CA PHE A 16 2.70 -0.22 1.45
C PHE A 16 4.02 -0.62 0.77
N VAL A 17 4.38 -1.90 0.81
CA VAL A 17 5.54 -2.41 0.07
C VAL A 17 5.40 -2.12 -1.42
N GLY A 18 4.23 -2.40 -2.01
CA GLY A 18 3.94 -2.06 -3.41
C GLY A 18 4.01 -0.55 -3.69
N ALA A 19 3.52 0.28 -2.78
CA ALA A 19 3.59 1.73 -2.91
C ALA A 19 5.04 2.24 -2.90
N ILE A 20 5.85 1.75 -1.95
CA ILE A 20 7.29 2.07 -1.86
C ILE A 20 8.03 1.60 -3.11
N TRP A 21 7.74 0.40 -3.61
CA TRP A 21 8.36 -0.10 -4.84
C TRP A 21 8.11 0.83 -6.03
N ASN A 22 6.85 1.25 -6.23
CA ASN A 22 6.51 2.21 -7.29
C ASN A 22 7.16 3.59 -7.07
N ALA A 23 7.25 4.05 -5.82
CA ALA A 23 7.91 5.31 -5.46
C ALA A 23 9.44 5.27 -5.68
N LEU A 24 10.09 4.12 -5.46
CA LEU A 24 11.50 3.93 -5.77
C LEU A 24 11.74 3.84 -7.28
N ALA A 25 10.84 3.18 -8.02
CA ALA A 25 10.91 3.11 -9.48
C ALA A 25 10.88 4.50 -10.15
N LEU A 26 10.22 5.48 -9.53
CA LEU A 26 10.19 6.88 -9.98
C LEU A 26 11.57 7.56 -10.06
N LYS A 27 12.53 7.10 -9.26
CA LYS A 27 13.90 7.62 -9.23
C LYS A 27 14.77 7.05 -10.36
N ARG A 28 14.32 6.00 -11.06
CA ARG A 28 15.07 5.37 -12.14
C ARG A 28 14.92 6.18 -13.44
N PRO A 29 16.02 6.60 -14.10
CA PRO A 29 15.96 7.28 -15.39
C PRO A 29 15.54 6.30 -16.50
N GLY A 30 14.80 6.78 -17.50
CA GLY A 30 14.42 6.01 -18.70
C GLY A 30 13.50 4.80 -18.46
N PHE A 31 12.95 4.65 -17.25
CA PHE A 31 12.20 3.45 -16.86
C PHE A 31 10.75 3.49 -17.36
N TYR A 32 10.33 2.47 -18.10
CA TYR A 32 8.91 2.17 -18.34
C TYR A 32 8.38 1.35 -17.15
N PRO A 33 7.17 1.63 -16.63
CA PRO A 33 6.14 2.56 -17.13
C PRO A 33 6.38 4.05 -16.80
N PRO A 34 5.75 4.97 -17.55
CA PRO A 34 5.86 6.42 -17.34
C PRO A 34 5.73 6.86 -15.88
N LYS A 35 6.49 7.88 -15.48
CA LYS A 35 6.53 8.40 -14.10
C LYS A 35 5.15 8.76 -13.55
N GLN A 36 4.24 9.28 -14.39
CA GLN A 36 2.87 9.59 -13.97
C GLN A 36 2.08 8.34 -13.57
N ILE A 37 2.28 7.22 -14.27
CA ILE A 37 1.63 5.94 -13.96
C ILE A 37 2.18 5.38 -12.65
N LEU A 38 3.51 5.45 -12.45
CA LEU A 38 4.15 5.06 -11.20
C LEU A 38 3.62 5.88 -10.01
N LYS A 39 3.45 7.20 -10.17
CA LYS A 39 2.85 8.07 -9.13
C LYS A 39 1.43 7.66 -8.81
N LYS A 40 0.58 7.44 -9.83
CA LYS A 40 -0.80 7.00 -9.65
C LYS A 40 -0.88 5.66 -8.91
N ARG A 41 -0.04 4.69 -9.30
CA ARG A 41 0.04 3.37 -8.63
C ARG A 41 0.49 3.51 -7.18
N ALA A 42 1.56 4.27 -6.92
CA ALA A 42 2.05 4.50 -5.57
C ALA A 42 0.99 5.17 -4.69
N ALA A 43 0.30 6.20 -5.20
CA ALA A 43 -0.77 6.89 -4.49
C ALA A 43 -1.97 5.99 -4.19
N ALA A 44 -2.42 5.20 -5.18
CA ALA A 44 -3.53 4.26 -5.00
C ALA A 44 -3.20 3.17 -3.97
N LEU A 45 -2.01 2.59 -4.05
CA LEU A 45 -1.56 1.56 -3.11
C LEU A 45 -1.36 2.12 -1.71
N ALA A 46 -0.76 3.31 -1.57
CA ALA A 46 -0.60 3.97 -0.27
C ALA A 46 -1.96 4.34 0.34
N GLY A 47 -2.86 4.93 -0.45
CA GLY A 47 -4.20 5.30 0.00
C GLY A 47 -5.01 4.08 0.44
N GLY A 48 -5.03 3.02 -0.38
CA GLY A 48 -5.67 1.75 -0.02
C GLY A 48 -5.06 1.12 1.22
N GLY A 49 -3.72 1.12 1.34
CA GLY A 49 -3.01 0.63 2.51
C GLY A 49 -3.40 1.35 3.80
N ILE A 50 -3.49 2.69 3.76
CA ILE A 50 -3.92 3.53 4.90
C ILE A 50 -5.35 3.21 5.29
N ILE A 51 -6.28 3.14 4.32
CA ILE A 51 -7.69 2.85 4.60
C ILE A 51 -7.82 1.47 5.28
N ILE A 52 -7.17 0.44 4.74
CA ILE A 52 -7.22 -0.91 5.32
C ILE A 52 -6.57 -0.93 6.71
N LEU A 53 -5.46 -0.22 6.91
CA LEU A 53 -4.80 -0.12 8.20
C LEU A 53 -5.74 0.49 9.25
N LEU A 54 -6.37 1.62 8.94
CA LEU A 54 -7.31 2.30 9.84
C LEU A 54 -8.49 1.40 10.20
N VAL A 55 -9.09 0.74 9.22
CA VAL A 55 -10.18 -0.23 9.46
C VAL A 55 -9.70 -1.37 10.36
N THR A 56 -8.48 -1.87 10.14
CA THR A 56 -7.90 -2.95 10.95
C THR A 56 -7.64 -2.51 12.39
N ILE A 57 -7.15 -1.28 12.61
CA ILE A 57 -6.97 -0.71 13.95
C ILE A 57 -8.30 -0.62 14.68
N VAL A 58 -9.33 -0.06 14.03
CA VAL A 58 -10.66 0.06 14.61
C VAL A 58 -11.22 -1.31 14.97
N LEU A 59 -11.11 -2.28 14.05
CA LEU A 59 -11.58 -3.65 14.29
C LEU A 59 -10.82 -4.35 15.42
N SER A 60 -9.52 -4.08 15.56
CA SER A 60 -8.70 -4.64 16.64
C SER A 60 -8.99 -4.06 18.02
N SER A 61 -9.75 -2.97 18.11
CA SER A 61 -10.13 -2.35 19.38
C SER A 61 -11.38 -2.97 20.01
N PHE A 62 -12.08 -3.87 19.30
CA PHE A 62 -13.25 -4.61 19.77
C PHE A 62 -12.88 -6.07 20.09
#